data_AF-A0A0B7MA00-F1
#
_entry.id   AF-A0A0B7MA00-F1
#
_cell.length_a   1.000
_cell.length_b   1.000
_cell.length_c   1.000
_cell.angle_alpha   90.00
_cell.angle_beta   90.00
_cell.angle_gamma   90.00
#
_symmetry.space_group_name_H-M   'P 1'
#
loop_
_entity.id
_entity.type
_entity.pdbx_description
1 polymer ?
#
loop_
_entity_poly.entity_id
_entity_poly.type
_entity_poly.pdbx_seq_one_letter_code
_entity_poly.pdbx_strand_id
1 'polypeptide(L)'
;MKLRGHHLVCLHFYRGEGYSPDYVEHLWKVVRHAEEGEKVEVISGADDICKACPYLKGEHCGHKDEADEEIQKLDKLALDFLAVNTGDHVSWSDLRKKVLSAPKSWFDSFCADCDWFDLCNRIREQ
;
A
#
# COMPACT_ATOMS: atom_id res chain seq x y z
N MET A 1 13.82 3.45 -0.15
CA MET A 1 12.69 3.49 -1.10
C MET A 1 11.64 4.48 -0.62
N LYS A 2 10.69 4.84 -1.47
CA LYS A 2 9.60 5.76 -1.17
C LYS A 2 8.26 5.06 -1.31
N LEU A 3 7.42 5.14 -0.27
CA LEU A 3 6.08 4.56 -0.28
C LEU A 3 5.04 5.57 0.22
N ARG A 4 3.86 5.55 -0.40
CA ARG A 4 2.68 6.31 0.04
C ARG A 4 1.86 5.54 1.07
N GLY A 5 1.01 6.27 1.79
CA GLY A 5 0.31 5.77 2.98
C GLY A 5 -0.30 4.37 2.83
N HIS A 6 -1.18 4.16 1.85
CA HIS A 6 -1.87 2.87 1.75
C HIS A 6 -0.94 1.72 1.35
N HIS A 7 0.15 1.97 0.60
CA HIS A 7 1.13 0.94 0.27
C HIS A 7 1.95 0.47 1.49
N LEU A 8 2.08 1.31 2.53
CA LEU A 8 2.62 0.89 3.83
C LEU A 8 1.78 -0.19 4.51
N VAL A 9 0.52 -0.37 4.08
CA VAL A 9 -0.44 -1.35 4.60
C VAL A 9 -0.65 -2.49 3.61
N CYS A 10 -1.08 -2.16 2.39
CA CYS A 10 -1.54 -3.13 1.40
C CYS A 10 -0.48 -4.17 1.01
N LEU A 11 0.79 -3.76 0.92
CA LEU A 11 1.88 -4.63 0.48
C LEU A 11 2.14 -5.81 1.44
N HIS A 12 1.72 -5.76 2.71
CA HIS A 12 1.83 -6.88 3.63
C HIS A 12 0.89 -8.06 3.29
N PHE A 13 -0.18 -7.78 2.54
CA PHE A 13 -1.15 -8.78 2.08
C PHE A 13 -0.94 -9.14 0.61
N TYR A 14 0.09 -8.62 -0.03
CA TYR A 14 0.36 -8.92 -1.43
C TYR A 14 0.77 -10.39 -1.62
N ARG A 15 0.25 -11.03 -2.69
CA ARG A 15 0.52 -12.44 -3.03
C ARG A 15 0.91 -12.70 -4.48
N GLY A 16 1.15 -11.64 -5.27
CA GLY A 16 1.49 -11.82 -6.69
C GLY A 16 0.28 -11.99 -7.62
N GLU A 17 -0.94 -11.72 -7.14
CA GLU A 17 -2.19 -11.92 -7.89
C GLU A 17 -2.80 -10.59 -8.34
N GLY A 18 -3.60 -10.64 -9.42
CA GLY A 18 -4.42 -9.51 -9.86
C GLY A 18 -3.74 -8.48 -10.77
N TYR A 19 -2.51 -8.74 -11.23
CA TYR A 19 -1.74 -7.82 -12.07
C TYR A 19 -0.95 -8.53 -13.17
N SER A 20 -0.43 -7.76 -14.14
CA SER A 20 0.45 -8.28 -15.19
C SER A 20 1.76 -8.84 -14.60
N PRO A 21 2.40 -9.82 -15.24
CA PRO A 21 3.64 -10.42 -14.74
C PRO A 21 4.75 -9.40 -14.44
N ASP A 22 4.94 -8.42 -15.33
CA ASP A 22 5.98 -7.39 -15.16
C ASP A 22 5.72 -6.51 -13.92
N TYR A 23 4.44 -6.15 -13.69
CA TYR A 23 4.08 -5.38 -12.50
C TYR A 23 4.21 -6.23 -11.23
N VAL A 24 3.85 -7.51 -11.31
CA VAL A 24 4.04 -8.45 -10.20
C VAL A 24 5.51 -8.56 -9.80
N GLU A 25 6.41 -8.68 -10.77
CA GLU A 25 7.85 -8.72 -10.52
C GLU A 25 8.35 -7.43 -9.86
N HIS A 26 7.86 -6.27 -10.32
CA HIS A 26 8.18 -4.97 -9.73
C HIS A 26 7.75 -4.87 -8.27
N LEU A 27 6.51 -5.25 -7.94
CA LEU A 27 6.00 -5.26 -6.57
C LEU A 27 6.84 -6.16 -5.67
N TRP A 28 7.20 -7.37 -6.14
CA TRP A 28 8.05 -8.27 -5.37
C TRP A 28 9.43 -7.70 -5.09
N LYS A 29 10.03 -6.97 -6.03
CA LYS A 29 11.32 -6.29 -5.79
C LYS A 29 11.21 -5.27 -4.66
N VAL A 30 10.18 -4.42 -4.70
CA VAL A 30 9.95 -3.42 -3.66
C VAL A 30 9.71 -4.06 -2.30
N VAL A 31 8.86 -5.09 -2.22
CA VAL A 31 8.62 -5.82 -0.96
C VAL A 31 9.91 -6.45 -0.43
N ARG A 32 10.70 -7.12 -1.27
CA ARG A 32 11.97 -7.75 -0.86
C ARG A 32 12.96 -6.75 -0.30
N HIS A 33 13.14 -5.61 -0.97
CA HIS A 33 14.03 -4.56 -0.48
C HIS A 33 13.59 -4.03 0.90
N ALA A 34 12.29 -3.90 1.13
CA ALA A 34 11.76 -3.46 2.41
C ALA A 34 11.99 -4.52 3.51
N GLU A 35 11.80 -5.80 3.17
CA GLU A 35 12.08 -6.95 4.05
C GLU A 35 13.56 -7.12 4.38
N GLU A 36 14.46 -6.80 3.44
CA GLU A 36 15.92 -6.78 3.62
C GLU A 36 16.39 -5.61 4.50
N GLY A 37 15.48 -4.72 4.92
CA GLY A 37 15.75 -3.64 5.87
C GLY A 37 16.07 -2.30 5.23
N GLU A 38 15.82 -2.13 3.92
CA GLU A 38 15.89 -0.82 3.30
C GLU A 38 14.89 0.14 3.96
N LYS A 39 15.35 1.34 4.33
CA LYS A 39 14.49 2.35 4.93
C LYS A 39 13.42 2.82 3.93
N VAL A 40 12.20 2.94 4.42
CA VAL A 40 11.06 3.49 3.67
C VAL A 40 10.88 4.94 4.07
N GLU A 41 11.03 5.85 3.11
CA GLU A 41 10.60 7.24 3.24
C GLU A 41 9.10 7.32 2.92
N VAL A 42 8.34 7.90 3.83
CA VAL A 42 6.91 8.12 3.65
C VAL A 42 6.69 9.34 2.76
N ILE A 43 6.01 9.17 1.63
CA ILE A 43 5.74 10.27 0.68
C ILE A 43 4.24 10.47 0.45
N SER A 44 3.88 11.65 -0.06
CA SER A 44 2.58 11.90 -0.68
C SER A 44 2.66 11.74 -2.19
N GLY A 45 1.59 11.26 -2.83
CA GLY A 45 1.51 11.11 -4.29
C GLY A 45 2.04 9.77 -4.79
N ALA A 46 2.38 9.71 -6.08
CA ALA A 46 2.86 8.49 -6.72
C ALA A 46 4.22 8.07 -6.17
N ASP A 47 4.35 6.78 -5.83
CA ASP A 47 5.53 6.24 -5.15
C ASP A 47 6.27 5.19 -5.99
N ASP A 48 7.21 4.47 -5.36
CA ASP A 48 8.00 3.47 -6.08
C ASP A 48 7.16 2.33 -6.65
N ILE A 49 5.99 2.01 -6.08
CA ILE A 49 5.04 1.05 -6.65
C ILE A 49 4.34 1.64 -7.87
N CYS A 50 3.88 2.89 -7.77
CA CYS A 50 3.15 3.57 -8.85
C CYS A 50 3.96 3.72 -10.14
N LYS A 51 5.29 3.82 -10.07
CA LYS A 51 6.18 4.03 -11.25
C LYS A 51 6.03 3.00 -12.36
N ALA A 52 5.64 1.77 -12.03
CA ALA A 52 5.40 0.70 -13.00
C ALA A 52 3.90 0.49 -13.31
N CYS A 53 3.01 1.27 -12.70
CA CYS A 53 1.58 1.09 -12.82
C CYS A 53 1.09 1.57 -14.19
N PRO A 54 0.41 0.74 -15.00
CA PRO A 54 -0.07 1.12 -16.32
C PRO A 54 -1.18 2.20 -16.28
N TYR A 55 -1.78 2.41 -15.10
CA TYR A 55 -2.84 3.40 -14.88
C TYR A 55 -2.32 4.74 -14.35
N LEU A 56 -1.01 4.88 -14.10
CA LEU A 56 -0.45 6.13 -13.60
C LEU A 56 -0.53 7.22 -14.69
N LYS A 57 -1.19 8.34 -14.38
CA LYS A 57 -1.33 9.51 -15.26
C LYS A 57 -0.64 10.71 -14.62
N GLY A 58 0.62 10.94 -14.99
CA GLY A 58 1.47 11.91 -14.27
C GLY A 58 1.72 11.42 -12.85
N GLU A 59 1.28 12.19 -11.86
CA GLU A 59 1.39 11.84 -10.43
C GLU A 59 0.08 11.26 -9.85
N HIS A 60 -0.94 11.06 -10.68
CA HIS A 60 -2.30 10.70 -10.24
C HIS A 60 -2.68 9.27 -10.65
N CYS A 61 -3.45 8.61 -9.78
CA CYS A 61 -4.05 7.31 -10.09
C CYS A 61 -5.17 7.48 -11.13
N GLY A 62 -4.98 6.91 -12.32
CA GLY A 62 -5.95 6.95 -13.41
C GLY A 62 -6.70 5.63 -13.62
N HIS A 63 -6.81 4.78 -12.59
CA HIS A 63 -7.39 3.44 -12.70
C HIS A 63 -8.89 3.46 -13.04
N LYS A 64 -9.65 4.34 -12.38
CA LYS A 64 -11.08 4.61 -12.60
C LYS A 64 -11.38 6.08 -12.31
N ASP A 65 -12.59 6.52 -12.60
CA ASP A 65 -13.05 7.84 -12.20
C ASP A 65 -12.94 7.99 -10.68
N GLU A 66 -12.52 9.16 -10.20
CA GLU A 66 -12.31 9.47 -8.76
C GLU A 66 -11.24 8.62 -8.03
N ALA A 67 -10.55 7.70 -8.72
CA ALA A 67 -9.57 6.81 -8.11
C ALA A 67 -8.45 7.56 -7.36
N ASP A 68 -7.99 8.70 -7.88
CA ASP A 68 -6.96 9.47 -7.19
C ASP A 68 -7.45 10.02 -5.85
N GLU A 69 -8.69 10.50 -5.78
CA GLU A 69 -9.28 11.02 -4.54
C GLU A 69 -9.52 9.89 -3.53
N GLU A 70 -9.98 8.72 -3.99
CA GLU A 70 -10.13 7.53 -3.15
C GLU A 70 -8.79 7.10 -2.56
N ILE A 71 -7.74 7.01 -3.38
CA ILE A 71 -6.41 6.61 -2.92
C ILE A 71 -5.82 7.65 -1.97
N GLN A 72 -6.03 8.95 -2.18
CA GLN A 72 -5.62 9.99 -1.23
C GLN A 72 -6.32 9.85 0.13
N LYS A 73 -7.61 9.50 0.16
CA LYS A 73 -8.34 9.20 1.40
C LYS A 73 -7.75 7.98 2.09
N LEU A 74 -7.47 6.91 1.34
CA LEU A 74 -6.82 5.70 1.88
C LEU A 74 -5.44 5.99 2.45
N ASP A 75 -4.62 6.79 1.76
CA ASP A 75 -3.32 7.20 2.28
C ASP A 75 -3.47 7.87 3.64
N LYS A 76 -4.40 8.82 3.77
CA LYS A 76 -4.61 9.52 5.03
C LYS A 76 -5.01 8.57 6.16
N LEU A 77 -5.96 7.66 5.90
CA LEU A 77 -6.39 6.67 6.89
C LEU A 77 -5.24 5.75 7.33
N ALA A 78 -4.37 5.35 6.40
CA ALA A 78 -3.21 4.54 6.69
C ALA A 78 -2.18 5.31 7.55
N LEU A 79 -1.87 6.55 7.18
CA LEU A 79 -0.93 7.40 7.92
C LEU A 79 -1.43 7.67 9.34
N ASP A 80 -2.72 7.99 9.50
CA ASP A 80 -3.36 8.23 10.80
C ASP A 80 -3.30 6.96 11.68
N PHE A 81 -3.61 5.79 11.12
CA PHE A 81 -3.55 4.52 11.84
C PHE A 81 -2.13 4.13 12.24
N LEU A 82 -1.17 4.30 11.33
CA LEU A 82 0.23 3.96 11.56
C LEU A 82 0.93 4.99 12.46
N ALA A 83 0.32 6.15 12.71
CA ALA A 83 0.90 7.29 13.42
C ALA A 83 2.24 7.72 12.81
N VAL A 84 2.25 7.95 11.50
CA VAL A 84 3.43 8.39 10.72
C VAL A 84 3.03 9.53 9.78
N ASN A 85 3.99 10.37 9.42
CA ASN A 85 3.80 11.54 8.57
C ASN A 85 4.67 11.47 7.32
N THR A 86 4.26 12.19 6.28
CA THR A 86 5.12 12.44 5.11
C THR A 86 6.47 13.02 5.53
N GLY A 87 7.56 12.45 5.00
CA GLY A 87 8.95 12.77 5.36
C GLY A 87 9.55 11.85 6.43
N ASP A 88 8.72 11.08 7.15
CA ASP A 88 9.21 10.11 8.12
C ASP A 88 9.96 8.97 7.42
N HIS A 89 10.94 8.42 8.13
CA HIS A 89 11.67 7.22 7.70
C HIS A 89 11.29 6.07 8.63
N VAL A 90 10.66 5.04 8.09
CA VAL A 90 10.08 3.92 8.85
C VAL A 90 10.74 2.60 8.49
N SER A 91 10.72 1.65 9.42
CA SER A 91 11.19 0.28 9.20
C SER A 91 10.02 -0.62 8.80
N TRP A 92 10.27 -1.51 7.84
CA TRP A 92 9.26 -2.48 7.40
C TRP A 92 8.78 -3.39 8.54
N SER A 93 9.69 -3.77 9.44
CA SER A 93 9.38 -4.60 10.60
C SER A 93 8.42 -3.93 11.58
N ASP A 94 8.53 -2.61 11.79
CA ASP A 94 7.65 -1.89 12.71
C ASP A 94 6.29 -1.63 12.09
N LEU A 95 6.25 -1.32 10.79
CA LEU A 95 5.01 -1.25 10.01
C LEU A 95 4.26 -2.58 10.10
N ARG A 96 4.94 -3.70 9.83
CA ARG A 96 4.35 -5.04 9.87
C ARG A 96 3.69 -5.34 11.21
N LYS A 97 4.33 -4.98 12.34
CA LYS A 97 3.75 -5.18 13.67
C LYS A 97 2.46 -4.38 13.86
N LYS A 98 2.47 -3.09 13.47
CA LYS A 98 1.28 -2.22 13.55
C LYS A 98 0.15 -2.74 12.66
N VAL A 99 0.44 -3.04 11.40
CA VAL A 99 -0.55 -3.55 10.43
C VAL A 99 -1.16 -4.88 10.88
N LEU A 100 -0.35 -5.83 11.35
CA LEU A 100 -0.87 -7.12 11.82
C LEU A 100 -1.62 -7.03 13.16
N SER A 101 -1.41 -5.97 13.93
CA SER A 101 -2.18 -5.69 15.15
C SER A 101 -3.50 -4.96 14.90
N ALA A 102 -3.77 -4.53 13.66
CA ALA A 102 -4.95 -3.76 13.33
C ALA A 102 -6.24 -4.59 13.52
N PRO A 103 -7.28 -4.03 14.15
CA PRO A 103 -8.52 -4.75 14.37
C PRO A 103 -9.25 -4.99 13.05
N LYS A 104 -10.02 -6.09 12.96
CA LYS A 104 -10.78 -6.43 11.75
C LYS A 104 -11.66 -5.26 11.29
N SER A 105 -12.34 -4.61 12.22
CA SER A 105 -13.21 -3.46 11.96
C SER A 105 -12.48 -2.27 11.31
N TRP A 106 -11.20 -2.09 11.59
CA TRP A 106 -10.42 -1.03 10.94
C TRP A 106 -10.23 -1.34 9.46
N PHE A 107 -9.85 -2.58 9.13
CA PHE A 107 -9.73 -2.99 7.72
C PHE A 107 -11.08 -3.01 6.99
N ASP A 108 -12.17 -3.37 7.67
CA ASP A 108 -13.51 -3.35 7.06
C ASP A 108 -13.89 -1.91 6.64
N SER A 109 -13.47 -0.90 7.42
CA SER A 109 -13.61 0.51 7.03
C SER A 109 -12.56 0.98 6.03
N PHE A 110 -11.31 0.53 6.18
CA PHE A 110 -10.19 0.96 5.35
C PHE A 110 -10.26 0.40 3.93
N CYS A 111 -10.77 -0.82 3.76
CA CYS A 111 -10.84 -1.50 2.47
C CYS A 111 -12.26 -1.56 1.88
N ALA A 112 -13.23 -0.82 2.44
CA ALA A 112 -14.65 -0.94 2.10
C ALA A 112 -14.94 -0.86 0.59
N ASP A 113 -14.32 0.10 -0.09
CA ASP A 113 -14.48 0.35 -1.53
C ASP A 113 -13.26 -0.11 -2.36
N CYS A 114 -12.42 -0.98 -1.78
CA CYS A 114 -11.19 -1.45 -2.42
C CYS A 114 -11.47 -2.60 -3.38
N ASP A 115 -11.00 -2.49 -4.63
CA ASP A 115 -11.17 -3.52 -5.65
C ASP A 115 -10.46 -4.86 -5.31
N TRP A 116 -9.51 -4.84 -4.36
CA TRP A 116 -8.81 -6.03 -3.86
C TRP A 116 -9.32 -6.54 -2.51
N PHE A 117 -10.43 -6.01 -1.99
CA PHE A 117 -10.97 -6.37 -0.68
C PHE A 117 -11.10 -7.89 -0.51
N ASP A 118 -11.77 -8.58 -1.43
CA ASP A 118 -12.03 -10.02 -1.32
C ASP A 118 -10.74 -10.85 -1.34
N LEU A 119 -9.76 -10.45 -2.16
CA LEU A 119 -8.45 -11.11 -2.22
C LEU A 119 -7.72 -10.95 -0.87
N CYS A 120 -7.63 -9.71 -0.39
CA CYS A 120 -6.97 -9.40 0.87
C CYS A 120 -7.68 -10.01 2.07
N ASN A 121 -9.02 -10.06 2.08
CA ASN A 121 -9.78 -10.63 3.19
C ASN A 121 -9.52 -12.14 3.33
N ARG A 122 -9.45 -12.89 2.22
CA ARG A 122 -9.07 -14.31 2.25
C ARG A 122 -7.70 -14.55 2.87
N ILE A 123 -6.77 -13.61 2.73
CA ILE A 123 -5.40 -13.71 3.25
C ILE A 123 -5.37 -13.37 4.74
N ARG A 124 -6.22 -12.44 5.19
CA ARG A 124 -6.33 -12.00 6.59
C ARG A 124 -7.00 -13.03 7.50
N GLU A 125 -7.81 -13.91 6.93
CA GLU A 125 -8.53 -14.98 7.65
C GLU A 125 -7.74 -16.28 7.79
N GLN A 126 -6.50 -16.33 7.30
CA GLN A 126 -5.57 -17.47 7.40
C GLN A 126 -4.62 -17.32 8.59
#